data_AF-A0A9N8N6H8-F1
#
_entry.id   AF-A0A9N8N6H8-F1
#
_cell.length_a   1.000
_cell.length_b   1.000
_cell.length_c   1.000
_cell.angle_alpha   90.00
_cell.angle_beta   90.00
_cell.angle_gamma   90.00
#
_symmetry.space_group_name_H-M   'P 1'
#
loop_
_entity.id
_entity.type
_entity.pdbx_description
1 polymer ?
#
loop_
_entity_poly.entity_id
_entity_poly.type
_entity_poly.pdbx_seq_one_letter_code
_entity_poly.pdbx_strand_id
1 'polypeptide(L)'
;MSYGLDFSECRFVTDHKGNRLRADIPYNMFSMLVEFRQAALRAQTEQIEKSVRPGTYKGSLGTLVDVSVTQQAAPQIARPTMQSQTAPLKSSRDRLEALFSVPLAVPVEDRDNSSCPAQDAAPQNTSPRSRRVYFPREFCAPIPVEVADAITNGTYFLRAWREYRKYKSADSAELTGLSIATIGWHEQGYNIPSKDTLERFANIYDCTLEQLIGISSPTRNKVDNKVVTHRAIKMAPTETDYPDTVLGHIVSGKSPVTAWRVFRGMTEKQLAERYGTSVSLLRQMTESQMLSDRTLDKLGVIFHCTRDQLRRPNGLVVEPHKVRPTAPKRLVNAVPPQSDAS
;
A
#
# COMPACT_ATOMS: atom_id res chain seq x y z
N MET A 1 -33.35 8.06 -8.67
CA MET A 1 -33.94 6.72 -8.45
C MET A 1 -33.93 6.47 -6.95
N SER A 2 -35.09 6.54 -6.29
CA SER A 2 -35.22 5.97 -4.94
C SER A 2 -35.14 4.46 -5.11
N TYR A 3 -34.26 3.79 -4.38
CA TYR A 3 -34.06 2.33 -4.50
C TYR A 3 -35.24 1.51 -3.93
N GLY A 4 -36.45 2.07 -3.91
CA GLY A 4 -37.63 1.43 -3.31
C GLY A 4 -37.50 1.16 -1.81
N LEU A 5 -36.53 1.77 -1.13
CA LEU A 5 -36.34 1.57 0.32
C LEU A 5 -37.38 2.38 1.08
N ASP A 6 -38.36 1.68 1.64
CA ASP A 6 -39.35 2.25 2.54
C ASP A 6 -38.79 2.38 3.96
N PHE A 7 -38.58 3.62 4.42
CA PHE A 7 -38.05 3.89 5.76
C PHE A 7 -39.14 4.02 6.83
N SER A 8 -40.42 3.81 6.49
CA SER A 8 -41.56 4.06 7.38
C SER A 8 -41.52 3.22 8.66
N GLU A 9 -40.88 2.04 8.61
CA GLU A 9 -40.77 1.13 9.75
C GLU A 9 -39.47 1.30 10.56
N CYS A 10 -38.54 2.15 10.12
CA CYS A 10 -37.29 2.39 10.85
C CYS A 10 -37.55 3.22 12.10
N ARG A 11 -37.18 2.69 13.27
CA ARG A 11 -37.27 3.41 14.54
C ARG A 11 -35.90 3.86 15.00
N PHE A 12 -35.77 5.13 15.35
CA PHE A 12 -34.55 5.68 15.93
C PHE A 12 -34.73 5.84 17.43
N VAL A 13 -33.92 5.14 18.21
CA VAL A 13 -33.86 5.31 19.66
C VAL A 13 -32.89 6.45 19.96
N THR A 14 -33.40 7.54 20.53
CA THR A 14 -32.62 8.71 20.91
C THR A 14 -32.47 8.83 22.43
N ASP A 15 -31.34 9.38 22.87
CA ASP A 15 -31.11 9.76 24.27
C ASP A 15 -31.95 10.98 24.68
N HIS A 16 -32.01 11.28 25.99
CA HIS A 16 -32.67 12.47 26.56
C HIS A 16 -32.17 13.80 25.98
N LYS A 17 -30.98 13.83 25.37
CA LYS A 17 -30.40 14.98 24.66
C LYS A 17 -30.72 15.02 23.15
N GLY A 18 -31.57 14.11 22.65
CA GLY A 18 -31.90 13.99 21.22
C GLY A 18 -30.83 13.31 20.38
N ASN A 19 -29.76 12.77 20.98
CA ASN A 19 -28.71 12.06 20.25
C ASN A 19 -29.18 10.66 19.85
N ARG A 20 -29.05 10.29 18.58
CA ARG A 20 -29.42 8.95 18.09
C ARG A 20 -28.44 7.91 18.63
N LEU A 21 -28.92 7.02 19.51
CA LEU A 21 -28.13 5.95 20.09
C LEU A 21 -28.14 4.70 19.21
N ARG A 22 -29.32 4.36 18.66
CA ARG A 22 -29.53 3.14 17.88
C ARG A 22 -30.64 3.33 16.85
N ALA A 23 -30.57 2.60 15.75
CA ALA A 23 -31.64 2.45 14.79
C ALA A 23 -32.10 0.98 14.79
N ASP A 24 -33.40 0.76 14.98
CA ASP A 24 -34.03 -0.54 14.79
C ASP A 24 -34.54 -0.60 13.35
N ILE A 25 -33.90 -1.45 12.57
CA ILE A 25 -34.12 -1.62 11.14
C ILE A 25 -34.84 -2.96 10.94
N PRO A 26 -36.00 -2.99 10.25
CA PRO A 26 -36.68 -4.23 9.90
C PRO A 26 -35.75 -5.18 9.15
N TYR A 27 -35.88 -6.48 9.42
CA TYR A 27 -35.00 -7.51 8.84
C TYR A 27 -34.99 -7.46 7.30
N ASN A 28 -36.15 -7.28 6.68
CA ASN A 28 -36.28 -7.20 5.21
C ASN A 28 -35.44 -6.06 4.63
N MET A 29 -35.44 -4.89 5.29
CA MET A 29 -34.61 -3.76 4.86
C MET A 29 -33.13 -4.01 5.08
N PHE A 30 -32.76 -4.64 6.20
CA PHE A 30 -31.38 -5.02 6.45
C PHE A 30 -30.86 -5.99 5.38
N SER A 31 -31.66 -7.01 5.01
CA SER A 31 -31.32 -7.95 3.93
C SER A 31 -31.08 -7.22 2.60
N MET A 32 -31.99 -6.33 2.21
CA MET A 32 -31.83 -5.53 0.99
C MET A 32 -30.58 -4.65 1.01
N LEU A 33 -30.23 -4.05 2.16
CA LEU A 33 -29.03 -3.23 2.30
C LEU A 33 -27.74 -4.07 2.15
N VAL A 34 -27.75 -5.30 2.65
CA VAL A 34 -26.61 -6.23 2.50
C VAL A 34 -26.46 -6.65 1.04
N GLU A 35 -27.54 -7.04 0.37
CA GLU A 35 -27.54 -7.39 -1.05
C GLU A 35 -27.08 -6.23 -1.92
N PHE A 36 -27.60 -5.02 -1.67
CA PHE A 36 -27.18 -3.81 -2.36
C PHE A 36 -25.69 -3.54 -2.19
N ARG A 37 -25.16 -3.68 -0.97
CA ARG A 37 -23.72 -3.51 -0.70
C ARG A 37 -22.88 -4.52 -1.48
N GLN A 38 -23.29 -5.79 -1.51
CA GLN A 38 -22.59 -6.82 -2.27
C GLN A 38 -22.63 -6.54 -3.77
N ALA A 39 -23.78 -6.13 -4.30
CA ALA A 39 -23.92 -5.73 -5.70
C ALA A 39 -23.04 -4.52 -6.06
N ALA A 40 -22.97 -3.52 -5.19
CA ALA A 40 -22.10 -2.35 -5.38
C ALA A 40 -20.61 -2.73 -5.40
N LEU A 41 -20.17 -3.64 -4.52
CA LEU A 41 -18.80 -4.14 -4.53
C LEU A 41 -18.46 -4.92 -5.80
N ARG A 42 -19.40 -5.74 -6.31
CA ARG A 42 -19.26 -6.43 -7.60
C ARG A 42 -19.15 -5.46 -8.76
N ALA A 43 -20.03 -4.46 -8.83
CA ALA A 43 -19.97 -3.44 -9.88
C ALA A 43 -18.66 -2.63 -9.83
N GLN A 44 -18.14 -2.34 -8.63
CA GLN A 44 -16.85 -1.66 -8.47
C GLN A 44 -15.69 -2.53 -8.95
N THR A 45 -15.70 -3.83 -8.65
CA THR A 45 -14.67 -4.76 -9.13
C THR A 45 -14.71 -4.90 -10.65
N GLU A 46 -15.90 -5.02 -11.25
CA GLU A 46 -16.06 -5.00 -12.71
C GLU A 46 -15.55 -3.71 -13.35
N GLN A 47 -15.78 -2.54 -12.73
CA GLN A 47 -15.24 -1.27 -13.22
C GLN A 47 -13.71 -1.24 -13.16
N ILE A 48 -13.12 -1.75 -12.07
CA ILE A 48 -11.67 -1.85 -11.93
C ILE A 48 -11.11 -2.78 -13.01
N GLU A 49 -11.70 -3.95 -13.20
CA GLU A 49 -11.30 -4.91 -14.24
C GLU A 49 -11.42 -4.34 -15.65
N LYS A 50 -12.48 -3.58 -15.96
CA LYS A 50 -12.63 -2.87 -17.24
C LYS A 50 -11.57 -1.78 -17.44
N SER A 51 -11.13 -1.14 -16.35
CA SER A 51 -10.14 -0.04 -16.41
C SER A 51 -8.69 -0.51 -16.45
N VAL A 52 -8.40 -1.73 -15.99
CA VAL A 52 -7.05 -2.29 -15.90
C VAL A 52 -6.77 -3.18 -17.11
N ARG A 53 -5.59 -3.02 -17.73
CA ARG A 53 -5.19 -3.87 -18.87
C ARG A 53 -5.17 -5.35 -18.47
N PRO A 54 -5.82 -6.24 -19.25
CA PRO A 54 -5.79 -7.68 -19.01
C PRO A 54 -4.35 -8.18 -18.81
N GLY A 55 -4.10 -8.86 -17.68
CA GLY A 55 -2.78 -9.45 -17.37
C GLY A 55 -1.91 -8.69 -16.36
N THR A 56 -2.32 -7.50 -15.91
CA THR A 56 -1.50 -6.71 -14.94
C THR A 56 -1.90 -6.98 -13.48
N TYR A 57 -3.05 -7.60 -13.23
CA TYR A 57 -3.54 -7.89 -11.89
C TYR A 57 -3.34 -9.38 -11.53
N LYS A 58 -2.11 -9.76 -11.19
CA LYS A 58 -1.84 -11.05 -10.53
C LYS A 58 -1.96 -10.88 -9.01
N GLY A 59 -3.12 -11.25 -8.48
CA GLY A 59 -3.29 -11.86 -7.16
C GLY A 59 -2.94 -11.04 -5.91
N SER A 60 -3.96 -10.49 -5.24
CA SER A 60 -3.97 -10.42 -3.77
C SER A 60 -5.37 -10.43 -3.14
N LEU A 61 -6.41 -10.87 -3.86
CA LEU A 61 -7.71 -11.13 -3.25
C LEU A 61 -7.75 -12.60 -2.87
N GLY A 62 -7.51 -12.87 -1.59
CA GLY A 62 -7.65 -14.18 -0.99
C GLY A 62 -9.05 -14.74 -1.24
N THR A 63 -9.08 -16.01 -1.62
CA THR A 63 -10.26 -16.85 -1.79
C THR A 63 -11.18 -16.69 -0.58
N LEU A 64 -12.29 -15.97 -0.73
CA LEU A 64 -13.35 -16.01 0.26
C LEU A 64 -14.04 -17.36 0.12
N VAL A 65 -13.88 -18.18 1.14
CA VAL A 65 -14.56 -19.47 1.30
C VAL A 65 -16.06 -19.21 1.29
N ASP A 66 -16.76 -19.78 0.31
CA ASP A 66 -18.22 -19.85 0.27
C ASP A 66 -18.70 -20.65 1.49
N VAL A 67 -19.32 -19.95 2.44
CA VAL A 67 -20.01 -20.60 3.56
C VAL A 67 -21.42 -20.92 3.08
N SER A 68 -21.57 -22.10 2.48
CA SER A 68 -22.88 -22.70 2.21
C SER A 68 -23.51 -23.15 3.54
N VAL A 69 -24.49 -22.37 4.00
CA VAL A 69 -25.35 -22.74 5.13
C VAL A 69 -26.16 -23.98 4.73
N THR A 70 -25.84 -25.11 5.35
CA THR A 70 -26.57 -26.37 5.18
C THR A 70 -27.90 -26.24 5.93
N GLN A 71 -29.00 -26.18 5.18
CA GLN A 71 -30.36 -26.11 5.70
C GLN A 71 -30.78 -27.51 6.17
N GLN A 72 -31.02 -27.62 7.47
CA GLN A 72 -31.35 -28.86 8.17
C GLN A 72 -32.81 -29.25 7.86
N ALA A 73 -33.01 -30.47 7.34
CA ALA A 73 -34.31 -31.01 6.96
C ALA A 73 -35.13 -31.47 8.18
N ALA A 74 -36.42 -31.15 8.19
CA ALA A 74 -37.44 -31.68 9.09
C ALA A 74 -38.39 -32.64 8.32
N PRO A 75 -39.12 -33.55 9.00
CA PRO A 75 -39.65 -34.77 8.41
C PRO A 75 -40.99 -34.57 7.68
N GLN A 76 -41.18 -35.40 6.65
CA GLN A 76 -42.32 -35.42 5.75
C GLN A 76 -43.57 -36.06 6.38
N ILE A 77 -44.72 -35.42 6.21
CA ILE A 77 -46.05 -36.02 6.36
C ILE A 77 -46.68 -36.13 4.95
N ALA A 78 -47.38 -37.24 4.73
CA ALA A 78 -47.74 -37.81 3.43
C ALA A 78 -48.98 -37.19 2.74
N ARG A 79 -48.87 -37.08 1.40
CA ARG A 79 -49.90 -37.21 0.32
C ARG A 79 -51.05 -36.16 0.26
N PRO A 80 -51.80 -36.02 -0.87
CA PRO A 80 -51.78 -36.78 -2.12
C PRO A 80 -51.62 -35.98 -3.44
N THR A 81 -51.36 -36.78 -4.47
CA THR A 81 -51.31 -36.55 -5.92
C THR A 81 -52.58 -35.91 -6.51
N MET A 82 -52.40 -34.93 -7.41
CA MET A 82 -53.33 -34.61 -8.50
C MET A 82 -52.55 -34.03 -9.69
N GLN A 83 -52.94 -34.45 -10.89
CA GLN A 83 -52.29 -34.27 -12.18
C GLN A 83 -52.60 -32.89 -12.79
N SER A 84 -51.66 -32.30 -13.55
CA SER A 84 -51.98 -31.68 -14.84
C SER A 84 -50.75 -31.18 -15.61
N GLN A 85 -50.55 -31.78 -16.79
CA GLN A 85 -50.29 -31.15 -18.09
C GLN A 85 -48.98 -30.37 -18.35
N THR A 86 -48.14 -31.09 -19.08
CA THR A 86 -47.15 -30.76 -20.12
C THR A 86 -47.23 -29.40 -20.84
N ALA A 87 -46.08 -28.71 -20.92
CA ALA A 87 -45.64 -27.93 -22.10
C ALA A 87 -44.10 -27.88 -22.14
N PRO A 88 -43.44 -28.10 -23.31
CA PRO A 88 -41.97 -28.15 -23.39
C PRO A 88 -41.38 -26.82 -23.86
N LEU A 89 -40.57 -26.16 -23.04
CA LEU A 89 -39.68 -25.07 -23.47
C LEU A 89 -38.24 -25.60 -23.54
N LYS A 90 -37.92 -26.29 -24.63
CA LYS A 90 -36.54 -26.44 -25.12
C LYS A 90 -36.24 -25.25 -26.04
N SER A 91 -35.54 -24.21 -25.57
CA SER A 91 -34.98 -23.21 -26.51
C SER A 91 -33.79 -22.37 -26.01
N SER A 92 -33.16 -22.72 -24.90
CA SER A 92 -32.05 -21.91 -24.33
C SER A 92 -30.67 -22.54 -24.48
N ARG A 93 -30.57 -23.80 -24.91
CA ARG A 93 -29.27 -24.50 -25.02
C ARG A 93 -28.61 -24.36 -26.39
N ASP A 94 -29.37 -24.27 -27.47
CA ASP A 94 -28.83 -24.18 -28.84
C ASP A 94 -28.31 -22.77 -29.21
N ARG A 95 -28.53 -21.76 -28.36
CA ARG A 95 -28.11 -20.38 -28.65
C ARG A 95 -26.69 -20.05 -28.16
N LEU A 96 -26.08 -20.90 -27.34
CA LEU A 96 -24.72 -20.67 -26.83
C LEU A 96 -23.63 -21.36 -27.65
N GLU A 97 -23.96 -22.38 -28.45
CA GLU A 97 -22.96 -23.08 -29.27
C GLU A 97 -22.60 -22.34 -30.58
N ALA A 98 -23.36 -21.31 -30.97
CA ALA A 98 -23.06 -20.49 -32.14
C ALA A 98 -21.98 -19.41 -31.91
N LEU A 99 -21.57 -19.14 -30.65
CA LEU A 99 -20.62 -18.06 -30.33
C LEU A 99 -19.15 -18.52 -30.25
N PHE A 100 -18.89 -19.83 -30.32
CA PHE A 100 -17.54 -20.39 -30.13
C PHE A 100 -16.94 -21.08 -31.35
N SER A 101 -17.63 -21.04 -32.51
CA SER A 101 -17.10 -21.57 -33.77
C SER A 101 -16.46 -20.45 -34.60
N VAL A 102 -15.25 -20.02 -34.22
CA VAL A 102 -14.39 -19.20 -35.09
C VAL A 102 -13.25 -20.09 -35.61
N PRO A 103 -13.10 -20.25 -36.95
CA PRO A 103 -12.07 -21.13 -37.52
C PRO A 103 -10.66 -20.54 -37.36
N LEU A 104 -9.73 -21.35 -36.87
CA LEU A 104 -8.29 -21.16 -37.07
C LEU A 104 -7.94 -21.46 -38.53
N ALA A 105 -7.30 -20.50 -39.19
CA ALA A 105 -6.08 -20.66 -40.01
C ALA A 105 -6.05 -19.64 -41.17
N VAL A 106 -5.00 -18.81 -41.21
CA VAL A 106 -4.32 -18.43 -42.46
C VAL A 106 -2.82 -18.26 -42.15
N PRO A 107 -1.89 -18.72 -43.02
CA PRO A 107 -0.45 -18.61 -42.82
C PRO A 107 0.04 -17.20 -43.17
N VAL A 108 1.01 -16.68 -42.40
CA VAL A 108 1.71 -15.44 -42.73
C VAL A 108 2.96 -15.80 -43.52
N GLU A 109 2.98 -15.43 -44.79
CA GLU A 109 4.17 -15.43 -45.64
C GLU A 109 5.06 -14.22 -45.35
N ASP A 110 6.35 -14.44 -45.60
CA ASP A 110 7.44 -13.47 -45.65
C ASP A 110 7.11 -12.23 -46.47
N ARG A 111 7.33 -11.05 -45.90
CA ARG A 111 7.63 -9.85 -46.67
C ARG A 111 8.66 -8.95 -46.01
N ASP A 112 9.67 -8.71 -46.83
CA ASP A 112 10.76 -7.76 -46.78
C ASP A 112 10.38 -6.31 -46.42
N ASN A 113 11.30 -5.70 -45.68
CA ASN A 113 11.91 -4.41 -45.98
C ASN A 113 10.97 -3.20 -46.18
N SER A 114 10.77 -2.43 -45.11
CA SER A 114 10.41 -1.00 -45.23
C SER A 114 10.96 -0.18 -44.06
N SER A 115 12.00 0.57 -44.42
CA SER A 115 12.47 1.84 -43.86
C SER A 115 11.40 2.61 -43.06
N CYS A 116 11.72 2.89 -41.79
CA CYS A 116 11.05 3.91 -40.99
C CYS A 116 12.03 5.09 -40.78
N PRO A 117 11.59 6.34 -40.96
CA PRO A 117 12.45 7.51 -40.81
C PRO A 117 12.75 7.81 -39.34
N ALA A 118 13.98 8.25 -39.11
CA ALA A 118 14.50 8.69 -37.82
C ALA A 118 13.63 9.81 -37.24
N GLN A 119 13.08 9.57 -36.04
CA GLN A 119 12.58 10.63 -35.17
C GLN A 119 13.69 10.99 -34.19
N ASP A 120 14.16 12.24 -34.31
CA ASP A 120 15.06 12.91 -33.38
C ASP A 120 14.43 12.94 -31.97
N ALA A 121 14.79 11.95 -31.15
CA ALA A 121 14.52 11.96 -29.73
C ALA A 121 15.56 12.85 -29.03
N ALA A 122 15.09 13.99 -28.52
CA ALA A 122 15.87 14.92 -27.72
C ALA A 122 16.62 14.22 -26.56
N PRO A 123 17.88 14.59 -26.29
CA PRO A 123 18.68 13.93 -25.25
C PRO A 123 18.12 14.26 -23.87
N GLN A 124 17.43 13.29 -23.26
CA GLN A 124 17.08 13.34 -21.85
C GLN A 124 18.37 13.23 -21.04
N ASN A 125 18.86 14.39 -20.62
CA ASN A 125 20.02 14.59 -19.78
C ASN A 125 19.73 14.09 -18.35
N THR A 126 19.58 12.78 -18.19
CA THR A 126 19.60 12.14 -16.87
C THR A 126 21.05 12.04 -16.46
N SER A 127 21.50 13.01 -15.66
CA SER A 127 22.82 12.87 -15.04
C SER A 127 22.85 11.53 -14.31
N PRO A 128 23.84 10.65 -14.59
CA PRO A 128 23.94 9.38 -13.90
C PRO A 128 24.19 9.72 -12.45
N ARG A 129 23.13 9.67 -11.63
CA ARG A 129 23.27 9.74 -10.18
C ARG A 129 24.20 8.58 -9.84
N SER A 130 25.45 8.92 -9.54
CA SER A 130 26.45 8.00 -9.01
C SER A 130 25.83 7.33 -7.78
N ARG A 131 25.17 6.20 -8.00
CA ARG A 131 24.66 5.37 -6.92
C ARG A 131 25.90 4.83 -6.26
N ARG A 132 26.22 5.37 -5.08
CA ARG A 132 27.34 4.90 -4.28
C ARG A 132 27.04 3.45 -3.91
N VAL A 133 27.58 2.52 -4.68
CA VAL A 133 27.59 1.09 -4.34
C VAL A 133 28.48 0.98 -3.10
N TYR A 134 27.90 0.55 -1.99
CA TYR A 134 28.66 0.33 -0.77
C TYR A 134 29.64 -0.83 -1.01
N PHE A 135 30.93 -0.61 -0.80
CA PHE A 135 31.95 -1.63 -1.05
C PHE A 135 32.96 -1.62 0.11
N PRO A 136 32.85 -2.55 1.06
CA PRO A 136 33.84 -2.66 2.13
C PRO A 136 35.17 -3.10 1.54
N ARG A 137 36.24 -2.34 1.80
CA ARG A 137 37.60 -2.65 1.32
C ARG A 137 38.41 -3.46 2.32
N GLU A 138 38.04 -3.41 3.60
CA GLU A 138 38.70 -4.10 4.69
C GLU A 138 37.63 -4.84 5.50
N PHE A 139 37.93 -6.06 5.94
CA PHE A 139 37.03 -6.94 6.70
C PHE A 139 37.60 -7.20 8.09
N CYS A 140 36.73 -7.39 9.08
CA CYS A 140 37.15 -7.55 10.48
C CYS A 140 37.95 -8.84 10.71
N ALA A 141 37.74 -9.86 9.88
CA ALA A 141 38.41 -11.15 9.94
C ALA A 141 39.02 -11.51 8.57
N PRO A 142 40.09 -12.34 8.54
CA PRO A 142 40.73 -12.73 7.30
C PRO A 142 39.76 -13.51 6.39
N ILE A 143 39.68 -13.12 5.12
CA ILE A 143 38.87 -13.77 4.10
C ILE A 143 39.73 -14.67 3.21
N PRO A 144 39.16 -15.74 2.59
CA PRO A 144 39.88 -16.54 1.60
C PRO A 144 40.42 -15.70 0.45
N VAL A 145 41.59 -16.08 -0.08
CA VAL A 145 42.32 -15.30 -1.10
C VAL A 145 41.49 -15.15 -2.37
N GLU A 146 40.77 -16.21 -2.77
CA GLU A 146 39.93 -16.20 -3.97
C GLU A 146 38.77 -15.21 -3.87
N VAL A 147 38.19 -15.08 -2.66
CA VAL A 147 37.13 -14.12 -2.37
C VAL A 147 37.71 -12.70 -2.38
N ALA A 148 38.89 -12.49 -1.80
CA ALA A 148 39.58 -11.20 -1.80
C ALA A 148 39.92 -10.72 -3.22
N ASP A 149 40.38 -11.61 -4.09
CA ASP A 149 40.69 -11.31 -5.49
C ASP A 149 39.42 -10.92 -6.26
N ALA A 150 38.32 -11.66 -6.09
CA ALA A 150 37.04 -11.34 -6.72
C ALA A 150 36.52 -9.95 -6.27
N ILE A 151 36.68 -9.62 -4.99
CA ILE A 151 36.33 -8.31 -4.42
C ILE A 151 37.22 -7.21 -5.01
N THR A 152 38.53 -7.46 -5.15
CA THR A 152 39.48 -6.52 -5.77
C THR A 152 39.14 -6.25 -7.24
N ASN A 153 38.59 -7.25 -7.93
CA ASN A 153 38.06 -7.14 -9.30
C ASN A 153 36.70 -6.41 -9.39
N GLY A 154 36.17 -5.90 -8.27
CA GLY A 154 34.92 -5.14 -8.22
C GLY A 154 33.66 -5.99 -8.04
N THR A 155 33.79 -7.28 -7.73
CA THR A 155 32.64 -8.14 -7.40
C THR A 155 32.19 -7.86 -5.98
N TYR A 156 30.90 -7.60 -5.77
CA TYR A 156 30.37 -7.38 -4.42
C TYR A 156 30.61 -8.59 -3.52
N PHE A 157 30.95 -8.35 -2.25
CA PHE A 157 31.46 -9.40 -1.35
C PHE A 157 30.48 -10.59 -1.17
N LEU A 158 29.17 -10.35 -1.05
CA LEU A 158 28.19 -11.45 -0.96
C LEU A 158 28.18 -12.32 -2.22
N ARG A 159 28.33 -11.71 -3.40
CA ARG A 159 28.40 -12.43 -4.66
C ARG A 159 29.70 -13.23 -4.77
N ALA A 160 30.82 -12.64 -4.35
CA ALA A 160 32.11 -13.33 -4.30
C ALA A 160 32.06 -14.58 -3.40
N TRP A 161 31.48 -14.47 -2.20
CA TRP A 161 31.27 -15.61 -1.30
C TRP A 161 30.36 -16.69 -1.89
N ARG A 162 29.27 -16.28 -2.55
CA ARG A 162 28.35 -17.20 -3.22
C ARG A 162 29.06 -17.98 -4.34
N GLU A 163 29.83 -17.29 -5.18
CA GLU A 163 30.57 -17.90 -6.29
C GLU A 163 31.70 -18.82 -5.79
N TYR A 164 32.40 -18.45 -4.71
CA TYR A 164 33.40 -19.29 -4.04
C TYR A 164 32.82 -20.62 -3.56
N ARG A 165 31.62 -20.60 -2.97
CA ARG A 165 30.88 -21.80 -2.54
C ARG A 165 30.12 -22.50 -3.67
N LYS A 166 30.18 -21.97 -4.90
CA LYS A 166 29.51 -22.49 -6.11
C LYS A 166 27.98 -22.57 -6.00
N TYR A 167 27.36 -21.69 -5.21
CA TYR A 167 25.90 -21.60 -5.11
C TYR A 167 25.30 -20.74 -6.23
N LYS A 168 24.10 -21.11 -6.68
CA LYS A 168 23.28 -20.23 -7.52
C LYS A 168 22.51 -19.24 -6.64
N SER A 169 22.09 -18.12 -7.23
CA SER A 169 21.26 -17.13 -6.51
C SER A 169 19.92 -17.73 -6.04
N ALA A 170 19.39 -18.72 -6.77
CA ALA A 170 18.19 -19.47 -6.37
C ALA A 170 18.44 -20.28 -5.08
N ASP A 171 19.54 -21.03 -5.03
CA ASP A 171 19.91 -21.84 -3.86
C ASP A 171 20.13 -20.95 -2.62
N SER A 172 20.82 -19.82 -2.79
CA SER A 172 21.01 -18.85 -1.69
C SER A 172 19.69 -18.24 -1.22
N ALA A 173 18.74 -17.99 -2.13
CA ALA A 173 17.41 -17.48 -1.78
C ALA A 173 16.61 -18.50 -0.96
N GLU A 174 16.63 -19.77 -1.39
CA GLU A 174 15.98 -20.87 -0.68
C GLU A 174 16.55 -21.07 0.74
N LEU A 175 17.89 -21.12 0.86
CA LEU A 175 18.56 -21.33 2.15
C LEU A 175 18.40 -20.14 3.11
N THR A 176 18.35 -18.90 2.61
CA THR A 176 18.14 -17.70 3.45
C THR A 176 16.67 -17.44 3.79
N GLY A 177 15.74 -18.06 3.04
CA GLY A 177 14.32 -17.73 3.07
C GLY A 177 14.00 -16.35 2.50
N LEU A 178 14.83 -15.83 1.58
CA LEU A 178 14.62 -14.54 0.91
C LEU A 178 14.19 -14.75 -0.54
N SER A 179 13.67 -13.69 -1.17
CA SER A 179 13.38 -13.75 -2.61
C SER A 179 14.66 -13.64 -3.45
N ILE A 180 14.69 -14.29 -4.61
CA ILE A 180 15.82 -14.21 -5.57
C ILE A 180 16.12 -12.76 -5.96
N ALA A 181 15.08 -11.93 -6.11
CA ALA A 181 15.24 -10.51 -6.40
C ALA A 181 15.93 -9.76 -5.25
N THR A 182 15.59 -10.08 -3.99
CA THR A 182 16.23 -9.52 -2.80
C THR A 182 17.71 -9.89 -2.73
N ILE A 183 18.06 -11.15 -3.02
CA ILE A 183 19.45 -11.59 -3.14
C ILE A 183 20.18 -10.76 -4.20
N GLY A 184 19.59 -10.59 -5.38
CA GLY A 184 20.15 -9.78 -6.45
C GLY A 184 20.39 -8.32 -6.05
N TRP A 185 19.46 -7.70 -5.31
CA TRP A 185 19.63 -6.33 -4.81
C TRP A 185 20.74 -6.20 -3.77
N HIS A 186 20.94 -7.20 -2.92
CA HIS A 186 22.06 -7.23 -1.99
C HIS A 186 23.39 -7.43 -2.73
N GLU A 187 23.46 -8.37 -3.68
CA GLU A 187 24.65 -8.61 -4.50
C GLU A 187 25.04 -7.42 -5.40
N GLN A 188 24.08 -6.58 -5.79
CA GLN A 188 24.33 -5.37 -6.57
C GLN A 188 24.65 -4.15 -5.67
N GLY A 189 24.57 -4.31 -4.35
CA GLY A 189 24.76 -3.23 -3.39
C GLY A 189 23.67 -2.14 -3.44
N TYR A 190 22.48 -2.44 -4.00
CA TYR A 190 21.34 -1.53 -3.95
C TYR A 190 20.77 -1.41 -2.55
N ASN A 191 20.79 -2.50 -1.79
CA ASN A 191 20.36 -2.55 -0.39
C ASN A 191 21.47 -3.12 0.48
N ILE A 192 21.74 -2.44 1.60
CA ILE A 192 22.64 -2.96 2.63
C ILE A 192 21.85 -4.00 3.45
N PRO A 193 22.29 -5.27 3.52
CA PRO A 193 21.64 -6.28 4.34
C PRO A 193 21.68 -5.89 5.82
N SER A 194 20.63 -6.21 6.57
CA SER A 194 20.63 -6.08 8.03
C SER A 194 21.60 -7.07 8.67
N LYS A 195 21.95 -6.85 9.94
CA LYS A 195 22.81 -7.75 10.70
C LYS A 195 22.26 -9.18 10.71
N ASP A 196 20.97 -9.34 11.02
CA ASP A 196 20.30 -10.66 11.04
C ASP A 196 20.36 -11.36 9.68
N THR A 197 20.25 -10.60 8.58
CA THR A 197 20.37 -11.14 7.23
C THR A 197 21.81 -11.57 6.94
N LEU A 198 22.81 -10.80 7.37
CA LEU A 198 24.22 -11.19 7.27
C LEU A 198 24.54 -12.44 8.09
N GLU A 199 23.93 -12.62 9.26
CA GLU A 199 24.07 -13.85 10.06
C GLU A 199 23.53 -15.08 9.33
N ARG A 200 22.41 -14.95 8.59
CA ARG A 200 21.92 -16.03 7.74
C ARG A 200 22.88 -16.36 6.59
N PHE A 201 23.43 -15.34 5.93
CA PHE A 201 24.44 -15.55 4.88
C PHE A 201 25.71 -16.19 5.44
N ALA A 202 26.16 -15.78 6.63
CA ALA A 202 27.31 -16.34 7.31
C ALA A 202 27.12 -17.84 7.57
N ASN A 203 25.95 -18.23 8.07
CA ASN A 203 25.61 -19.63 8.30
C ASN A 203 25.57 -20.47 7.01
N ILE A 204 25.12 -19.90 5.89
CA ILE A 204 24.99 -20.63 4.61
C ILE A 204 26.33 -20.76 3.89
N TYR A 205 27.19 -19.75 3.99
CA TYR A 205 28.50 -19.74 3.35
C TYR A 205 29.61 -20.32 4.23
N ASP A 206 29.24 -20.94 5.36
CA ASP A 206 30.10 -21.34 6.49
C ASP A 206 31.24 -20.35 6.73
N CYS A 207 30.89 -19.08 6.92
CA CYS A 207 31.83 -18.03 7.28
C CYS A 207 31.38 -17.32 8.56
N THR A 208 32.29 -16.61 9.19
CA THR A 208 31.95 -15.82 10.38
C THR A 208 31.28 -14.52 9.97
N LEU A 209 30.40 -14.01 10.84
CA LEU A 209 29.78 -12.70 10.62
C LEU A 209 30.84 -11.58 10.44
N GLU A 210 31.98 -11.69 11.13
CA GLU A 210 33.11 -10.76 11.04
C GLU A 210 33.80 -10.76 9.67
N GLN A 211 33.74 -11.86 8.92
CA GLN A 211 34.24 -11.95 7.55
C GLN A 211 33.29 -11.28 6.53
N LEU A 212 32.03 -11.06 6.88
CA LEU A 212 31.04 -10.38 6.02
C LEU A 212 30.87 -8.89 6.38
N ILE A 213 31.21 -8.52 7.61
CA ILE A 213 31.15 -7.12 8.06
C ILE A 213 32.48 -6.44 7.70
N GLY A 214 32.39 -5.39 6.88
CA GLY A 214 33.55 -4.53 6.64
C GLY A 214 33.98 -3.83 7.92
N ILE A 215 35.29 -3.61 8.09
CA ILE A 215 35.81 -2.62 9.04
C ILE A 215 35.29 -1.28 8.56
N SER A 216 34.08 -0.91 8.98
CA SER A 216 33.66 0.46 8.90
C SER A 216 34.66 1.20 9.76
N SER A 217 35.57 1.95 9.12
CA SER A 217 36.46 2.83 9.84
C SER A 217 35.65 3.49 10.97
N PRO A 218 36.07 3.40 12.25
CA PRO A 218 35.30 3.92 13.37
C PRO A 218 35.00 5.43 13.24
N THR A 219 35.60 6.10 12.25
CA THR A 219 35.37 7.49 11.89
C THR A 219 34.09 7.76 11.09
N ARG A 220 33.40 6.74 10.55
CA ARG A 220 32.22 6.95 9.71
C ARG A 220 31.01 6.13 10.17
N ASN A 221 30.29 6.76 11.09
CA ASN A 221 28.95 6.43 11.57
C ASN A 221 28.95 5.29 12.61
N LYS A 222 29.12 5.59 13.91
CA LYS A 222 27.94 6.04 14.69
C LYS A 222 26.84 6.52 13.75
N VAL A 223 26.12 5.56 13.15
CA VAL A 223 24.68 5.75 13.05
C VAL A 223 24.34 5.89 14.51
N ASP A 224 24.31 7.14 14.95
CA ASP A 224 23.57 7.51 16.12
C ASP A 224 22.34 6.61 16.04
N ASN A 225 22.19 5.72 17.00
CA ASN A 225 20.91 5.71 17.66
C ASN A 225 20.68 7.18 18.00
N LYS A 226 20.20 7.94 17.02
CA LYS A 226 19.22 8.96 17.24
C LYS A 226 18.16 8.10 17.90
N VAL A 227 18.28 7.95 19.23
CA VAL A 227 17.25 8.45 20.13
C VAL A 227 16.54 9.45 19.27
N VAL A 228 15.41 9.02 18.69
CA VAL A 228 14.56 9.86 17.87
C VAL A 228 14.24 10.94 18.86
N THR A 229 15.11 11.94 18.87
CA THR A 229 15.05 13.11 19.70
C THR A 229 13.93 13.76 18.97
N HIS A 230 12.72 13.42 19.43
CA HIS A 230 11.46 13.85 18.88
C HIS A 230 11.70 15.32 18.64
N ARG A 231 11.92 15.69 17.37
CA ARG A 231 12.43 17.02 17.05
C ARG A 231 11.40 17.93 17.68
N ALA A 232 11.82 18.67 18.70
CA ALA A 232 10.90 19.44 19.52
C ALA A 232 10.01 20.22 18.55
N ILE A 233 8.70 19.97 18.64
CA ILE A 233 7.75 20.53 17.67
C ILE A 233 7.90 22.04 17.79
N LYS A 234 8.46 22.68 16.76
CA LYS A 234 8.62 24.12 16.75
C LYS A 234 7.22 24.73 16.69
N MET A 235 6.74 25.23 17.82
CA MET A 235 5.46 25.94 17.93
C MET A 235 5.63 27.36 17.38
N ALA A 236 4.52 28.01 17.01
CA ALA A 236 4.52 29.44 16.71
C ALA A 236 4.64 30.26 18.00
N PRO A 237 5.34 31.40 18.00
CA PRO A 237 5.30 32.35 19.13
C PRO A 237 3.85 32.74 19.50
N THR A 238 3.60 32.98 20.79
CA THR A 238 2.26 33.34 21.30
C THR A 238 1.72 34.65 20.70
N GLU A 239 2.62 35.53 20.27
CA GLU A 239 2.30 36.84 19.67
C GLU A 239 1.98 36.76 18.17
N THR A 240 2.01 35.55 17.57
CA THR A 240 1.70 35.40 16.16
C THR A 240 0.22 35.73 15.93
N ASP A 241 -0.06 36.73 15.10
CA ASP A 241 -1.42 37.12 14.76
C ASP A 241 -2.07 36.09 13.82
N TYR A 242 -3.29 35.66 14.13
CA TYR A 242 -4.06 34.72 13.32
C TYR A 242 -5.48 35.25 13.13
N PRO A 243 -6.07 35.09 11.94
CA PRO A 243 -7.50 35.35 11.77
C PRO A 243 -8.34 34.46 12.71
N ASP A 244 -9.38 35.03 13.33
CA ASP A 244 -10.25 34.33 14.29
C ASP A 244 -10.82 33.01 13.73
N THR A 245 -11.17 33.01 12.45
CA THR A 245 -11.68 31.82 11.75
C THR A 245 -10.64 30.70 11.63
N VAL A 246 -9.37 31.06 11.44
CA VAL A 246 -8.24 30.11 11.41
C VAL A 246 -8.02 29.55 12.81
N LEU A 247 -8.00 30.41 13.84
CA LEU A 247 -7.87 29.97 15.24
C LEU A 247 -9.01 29.04 15.64
N GLY A 248 -10.26 29.37 15.31
CA GLY A 248 -11.41 28.50 15.60
C GLY A 248 -11.26 27.10 15.00
N HIS A 249 -10.71 26.99 13.79
CA HIS A 249 -10.40 25.69 13.19
C HIS A 249 -9.23 24.97 13.85
N ILE A 250 -8.19 25.67 14.31
CA ILE A 250 -7.07 25.05 15.02
C ILE A 250 -7.53 24.56 16.40
N VAL A 251 -8.32 25.34 17.13
CA VAL A 251 -8.94 24.96 18.41
C VAL A 251 -9.83 23.74 18.22
N SER A 252 -10.55 23.66 17.10
CA SER A 252 -11.35 22.48 16.76
C SER A 252 -10.53 21.21 16.52
N GLY A 253 -9.20 21.30 16.43
CA GLY A 253 -8.29 20.17 16.25
C GLY A 253 -7.78 19.96 14.82
N LYS A 254 -8.14 20.85 13.88
CA LYS A 254 -7.61 20.78 12.50
C LYS A 254 -6.14 21.19 12.46
N SER A 255 -5.39 20.70 11.48
CA SER A 255 -4.01 21.17 11.27
C SER A 255 -4.02 22.64 10.80
N PRO A 256 -3.00 23.46 11.14
CA PRO A 256 -2.93 24.84 10.69
C PRO A 256 -3.04 24.99 9.17
N VAL A 257 -2.43 24.07 8.41
CA VAL A 257 -2.54 24.06 6.94
C VAL A 257 -3.98 23.82 6.49
N THR A 258 -4.72 22.91 7.12
CA THR A 258 -6.14 22.70 6.81
C THR A 258 -6.97 23.91 7.22
N ALA A 259 -6.69 24.54 8.35
CA ALA A 259 -7.38 25.76 8.79
C ALA A 259 -7.21 26.91 7.78
N TRP A 260 -5.97 27.18 7.36
CA TRP A 260 -5.66 28.18 6.32
C TRP A 260 -6.28 27.84 4.97
N ARG A 261 -6.26 26.56 4.57
CA ARG A 261 -6.92 26.10 3.34
C ARG A 261 -8.42 26.41 3.35
N VAL A 262 -9.11 26.10 4.45
CA VAL A 262 -10.55 26.35 4.59
C VAL A 262 -10.84 27.86 4.64
N PHE A 263 -10.03 28.63 5.37
CA PHE A 263 -10.13 30.09 5.41
C PHE A 263 -10.02 30.74 4.02
N ARG A 264 -9.13 30.22 3.17
CA ARG A 264 -8.96 30.69 1.78
C ARG A 264 -9.97 30.10 0.79
N GLY A 265 -10.91 29.25 1.25
CA GLY A 265 -11.90 28.61 0.37
C GLY A 265 -11.30 27.66 -0.68
N MET A 266 -10.11 27.12 -0.44
CA MET A 266 -9.44 26.22 -1.40
C MET A 266 -9.81 24.76 -1.19
N THR A 267 -10.07 24.03 -2.27
CA THR A 267 -10.20 22.57 -2.24
C THR A 267 -8.84 21.88 -2.09
N GLU A 268 -8.81 20.63 -1.63
CA GLU A 268 -7.57 19.84 -1.56
C GLU A 268 -6.92 19.68 -2.94
N LYS A 269 -7.74 19.56 -3.99
CA LYS A 269 -7.28 19.46 -5.39
C LYS A 269 -6.57 20.74 -5.84
N GLN A 270 -7.16 21.91 -5.59
CA GLN A 270 -6.56 23.19 -5.94
C GLN A 270 -5.25 23.44 -5.17
N LEU A 271 -5.21 23.07 -3.89
CA LEU A 271 -3.98 23.20 -3.10
C LEU A 271 -2.87 22.27 -3.62
N ALA A 272 -3.22 21.02 -3.98
CA ALA A 272 -2.27 20.06 -4.52
C ALA A 272 -1.70 20.53 -5.87
N GLU A 273 -2.56 21.06 -6.74
CA GLU A 273 -2.18 21.64 -8.03
C GLU A 273 -1.23 22.84 -7.85
N ARG A 274 -1.56 23.78 -6.96
CA ARG A 274 -0.69 24.94 -6.67
C ARG A 274 0.62 24.57 -6.00
N TYR A 275 0.63 23.54 -5.16
CA TYR A 275 1.85 23.05 -4.52
C TYR A 275 2.73 22.21 -5.48
N GLY A 276 2.13 21.66 -6.54
CA GLY A 276 2.81 20.77 -7.49
C GLY A 276 2.97 19.34 -6.95
N THR A 277 1.93 18.78 -6.33
CA THR A 277 1.94 17.42 -5.79
C THR A 277 0.61 16.69 -6.00
N SER A 278 0.55 15.40 -5.65
CA SER A 278 -0.69 14.63 -5.66
C SER A 278 -1.56 14.93 -4.44
N VAL A 279 -2.88 14.82 -4.59
CA VAL A 279 -3.83 15.02 -3.48
C VAL A 279 -3.58 14.05 -2.32
N SER A 280 -3.19 12.81 -2.62
CA SER A 280 -2.85 11.79 -1.61
C SER A 280 -1.60 12.17 -0.81
N LEU A 281 -0.54 12.61 -1.48
CA LEU A 281 0.68 13.03 -0.79
C LEU A 281 0.44 14.31 0.03
N LEU A 282 -0.33 15.25 -0.51
CA LEU A 282 -0.73 16.45 0.22
C LEU A 282 -1.51 16.10 1.48
N ARG A 283 -2.49 15.18 1.39
CA ARG A 283 -3.27 14.74 2.56
C ARG A 283 -2.35 14.15 3.64
N GLN A 284 -1.46 13.24 3.27
CA GLN A 284 -0.47 12.66 4.17
C GLN A 284 0.43 13.74 4.80
N MET A 285 0.84 14.75 4.02
CA MET A 285 1.61 15.89 4.54
C MET A 285 0.80 16.73 5.53
N THR A 286 -0.47 17.02 5.24
CA THR A 286 -1.33 17.83 6.13
C THR A 286 -1.76 17.13 7.41
N GLU A 287 -1.76 15.79 7.40
CA GLU A 287 -1.97 14.95 8.58
C GLU A 287 -0.71 14.88 9.46
N SER A 288 0.48 15.03 8.87
CA SER A 288 1.72 15.15 9.64
C SER A 288 1.72 16.46 10.44
N GLN A 289 1.87 16.35 11.76
CA GLN A 289 2.04 17.52 12.64
C GLN A 289 3.39 18.22 12.41
N MET A 290 4.34 17.55 11.75
CA MET A 290 5.70 18.03 11.52
C MET A 290 5.93 18.24 10.03
N LEU A 291 5.76 19.48 9.58
CA LEU A 291 6.15 19.91 8.24
C LEU A 291 7.55 20.50 8.27
N SER A 292 8.32 20.26 7.20
CA SER A 292 9.66 20.84 7.06
C SER A 292 9.57 22.36 6.85
N ASP A 293 10.59 23.12 7.29
CA ASP A 293 10.60 24.58 7.13
C ASP A 293 10.46 24.99 5.65
N ARG A 294 11.13 24.26 4.74
CA ARG A 294 11.00 24.45 3.29
C ARG A 294 9.58 24.22 2.75
N THR A 295 8.86 23.27 3.35
CA THR A 295 7.45 23.01 3.00
C THR A 295 6.56 24.14 3.47
N LEU A 296 6.78 24.63 4.70
CA LEU A 296 6.03 25.74 5.26
C LEU A 296 6.26 27.03 4.47
N ASP A 297 7.50 27.31 4.03
CA ASP A 297 7.80 28.48 3.21
C ASP A 297 7.01 28.47 1.89
N LYS A 298 6.95 27.31 1.21
CA LYS A 298 6.15 27.14 -0.01
C LYS A 298 4.66 27.33 0.23
N LEU A 299 4.13 26.77 1.31
CA LEU A 299 2.72 26.93 1.68
C LEU A 299 2.40 28.37 2.08
N GLY A 300 3.35 29.07 2.73
CA GLY A 300 3.23 30.48 3.09
C GLY A 300 3.00 31.37 1.88
N VAL A 301 3.70 31.11 0.78
CA VAL A 301 3.48 31.80 -0.51
C VAL A 301 2.09 31.52 -1.06
N ILE A 302 1.60 30.27 -0.99
CA ILE A 302 0.28 29.87 -1.54
C ILE A 302 -0.88 30.48 -0.73
N PHE A 303 -0.75 30.53 0.60
CA PHE A 303 -1.79 31.05 1.49
C PHE A 303 -1.63 32.54 1.80
N HIS A 304 -0.55 33.16 1.36
CA HIS A 304 -0.14 34.53 1.73
C HIS A 304 -0.14 34.72 3.26
N CYS A 305 0.63 33.89 3.96
CA CYS A 305 0.81 33.92 5.41
C CYS A 305 2.27 33.66 5.77
N THR A 306 2.68 34.00 6.99
CA THR A 306 4.04 33.76 7.46
C THR A 306 4.26 32.28 7.79
N ARG A 307 5.52 31.85 7.80
CA ARG A 307 5.88 30.49 8.19
C ARG A 307 5.38 30.14 9.58
N ASP A 308 5.42 31.09 10.51
CA ASP A 308 5.03 30.87 11.90
C ASP A 308 3.50 30.76 12.04
N GLN A 309 2.72 31.46 11.21
CA GLN A 309 1.26 31.28 11.11
C GLN A 309 0.83 29.90 10.60
N LEU A 310 1.71 29.12 9.98
CA LEU A 310 1.44 27.73 9.59
C LEU A 310 1.84 26.71 10.65
N ARG A 311 2.33 27.16 11.80
CA ARG A 311 2.61 26.34 12.97
C ARG A 311 1.47 26.48 13.98
N ARG A 312 1.37 25.50 14.88
CA ARG A 312 0.40 25.56 16.00
C ARG A 312 0.88 26.62 17.00
N PRO A 313 0.00 27.50 17.51
CA PRO A 313 0.36 28.51 18.50
C PRO A 313 0.83 27.84 19.80
N ASN A 314 1.87 28.41 20.43
CA ASN A 314 2.29 27.97 21.76
C ASN A 314 1.19 28.26 22.79
N GLY A 315 0.91 27.31 23.67
CA GLY A 315 -0.07 27.47 24.74
C GLY A 315 -1.54 27.33 24.34
N LEU A 316 -1.84 27.09 23.06
CA LEU A 316 -3.20 26.81 22.63
C LEU A 316 -3.59 25.38 23.07
N VAL A 317 -4.49 25.28 24.05
CA VAL A 317 -5.08 24.00 24.46
C VAL A 317 -6.01 23.54 23.33
N VAL A 318 -5.50 22.68 22.47
CA VAL A 318 -6.31 22.01 21.45
C VAL A 318 -7.10 20.94 22.18
N GLU A 319 -8.43 21.04 22.16
CA GLU A 319 -9.25 19.92 22.63
C GLU A 319 -8.82 18.70 21.82
N PRO A 320 -8.41 17.59 22.46
CA PRO A 320 -8.04 16.39 21.74
C PRO A 320 -9.25 16.02 20.92
N HIS A 321 -9.14 16.29 19.62
CA HIS A 321 -10.21 16.07 18.67
C HIS A 321 -10.64 14.62 18.93
N LYS A 322 -11.94 14.37 19.11
CA LYS A 322 -12.50 13.01 19.11
C LYS A 322 -12.30 12.42 17.72
N VAL A 323 -11.04 12.30 17.28
CA VAL A 323 -10.61 11.53 16.14
C VAL A 323 -11.08 10.15 16.52
N ARG A 324 -12.21 9.76 15.93
CA ARG A 324 -12.70 8.39 15.99
C ARG A 324 -11.47 7.55 15.64
N PRO A 325 -10.86 6.85 16.60
CA PRO A 325 -9.60 6.18 16.36
C PRO A 325 -9.83 5.34 15.12
N THR A 326 -9.05 5.62 14.07
CA THR A 326 -9.08 4.84 12.85
C THR A 326 -8.88 3.40 13.32
N ALA A 327 -9.93 2.60 13.18
CA ALA A 327 -9.99 1.27 13.79
C ALA A 327 -8.65 0.58 13.52
N PRO A 328 -7.96 0.06 14.56
CA PRO A 328 -6.64 -0.51 14.38
C PRO A 328 -6.72 -1.48 13.21
N LYS A 329 -5.90 -1.25 12.18
CA LYS A 329 -5.79 -2.17 11.04
C LYS A 329 -5.60 -3.55 11.65
N ARG A 330 -6.63 -4.38 11.53
CA ARG A 330 -6.70 -5.71 12.14
C ARG A 330 -5.43 -6.43 11.72
N LEU A 331 -4.48 -6.57 12.64
CA LEU A 331 -3.32 -7.44 12.45
C LEU A 331 -3.93 -8.80 12.18
N VAL A 332 -3.78 -9.27 10.95
CA VAL A 332 -4.21 -10.62 10.57
C VAL A 332 -3.34 -11.55 11.39
N ASN A 333 -3.95 -12.15 12.41
CA ASN A 333 -3.27 -13.07 13.32
C ASN A 333 -2.61 -14.18 12.50
N ALA A 334 -1.32 -14.39 12.78
CA ALA A 334 -0.59 -15.56 12.33
C ALA A 334 -1.34 -16.82 12.77
N VAL A 335 -1.57 -17.71 11.80
CA VAL A 335 -2.10 -19.06 12.03
C VAL A 335 -1.09 -19.80 12.91
N PRO A 336 -1.47 -20.33 14.10
CA PRO A 336 -0.57 -21.14 14.89
C PRO A 336 -0.24 -22.45 14.14
N PRO A 337 1.00 -22.95 14.23
CA PRO A 337 1.39 -24.20 13.60
C PRO A 337 0.57 -25.36 14.18
N GLN A 338 -0.08 -26.13 13.31
CA GLN A 338 -0.69 -27.40 13.69
C GLN A 338 0.44 -28.37 14.03
N SER A 339 0.46 -28.81 15.28
CA SER A 339 1.26 -29.92 15.74
C SER A 339 0.62 -31.21 15.23
N ASP A 340 1.16 -31.77 14.15
CA ASP A 340 0.87 -33.14 13.75
C ASP A 340 1.50 -34.09 14.76
N ALA A 341 0.64 -34.80 15.49
CA ALA A 341 1.00 -35.96 16.28
C ALA A 341 0.94 -37.19 15.36
N SER A 342 2.06 -37.89 15.23
CA SER A 342 2.12 -39.30 14.81
C SER A 342 3.34 -39.95 15.45
#